data_AF-A0A7C6AZT0-F1
#
_entry.id   AF-A0A7C6AZT0-F1
#
_cell.length_a   1.000
_cell.length_b   1.000
_cell.length_c   1.000
_cell.angle_alpha   90.00
_cell.angle_beta   90.00
_cell.angle_gamma   90.00
#
_symmetry.space_group_name_H-M   'P 1'
#
loop_
_entity.id
_entity.type
_entity.pdbx_description
1 polymer ?
#
loop_
_entity_poly.entity_id
_entity_poly.type
_entity_poly.pdbx_seq_one_letter_code
_entity_poly.pdbx_strand_id
1 'polypeptide(L)'
;MSKATKRLSHTQLWHHLRWVILLVMATVFPPLPADQKAPFPGERGERLDLACRDDIWTREPKTFLEKFVRVPRDQVVGFAVYTHDNGVLKMTAQLYPLMPDEPREVRLEFWEDGNWKEVARAPVIYPGWSAHFRIEPWDNTRRVRYRVCHGTAASFEGVIRSDPRDKDEIVVASLSCDSNADRGDRQEIVENLIKQDPDLLFFAGDQS
;
A
#
# COMPACT_ATOMS: atom_id res chain seq x y z
N MET A 1 -5.73 5.35 71.64
CA MET A 1 -6.19 6.52 70.86
C MET A 1 -4.97 7.30 70.36
N SER A 2 -5.13 7.98 69.22
CA SER A 2 -4.16 8.82 68.49
C SER A 2 -3.28 8.10 67.44
N LYS A 3 -3.77 8.12 66.19
CA LYS A 3 -2.98 7.94 64.97
C LYS A 3 -2.45 9.32 64.57
N ALA A 4 -1.12 9.47 64.48
CA ALA A 4 -0.49 10.67 63.94
C ALA A 4 -0.29 10.53 62.43
N THR A 5 -0.99 11.39 61.70
CA THR A 5 -0.90 11.62 60.26
C THR A 5 0.43 12.28 59.91
N LYS A 6 1.29 11.62 59.12
CA LYS A 6 2.42 12.30 58.46
C LYS A 6 2.03 12.66 57.03
N ARG A 7 1.84 13.96 56.81
CA ARG A 7 1.85 14.60 55.48
C ARG A 7 3.25 14.43 54.88
N LEU A 8 3.32 13.92 53.66
CA LEU A 8 4.50 13.99 52.81
C LEU A 8 4.49 15.31 52.02
N SER A 9 5.65 15.95 51.97
CA SER A 9 5.87 17.29 51.44
C SER A 9 6.17 17.30 49.93
N HIS A 10 5.97 18.48 49.36
CA HIS A 10 5.84 18.82 47.95
C HIS A 10 7.16 18.85 47.12
N THR A 11 8.06 17.88 47.32
CA THR A 11 9.44 17.92 46.75
C THR A 11 9.89 16.62 46.08
N GLN A 12 8.96 15.86 45.46
CA GLN A 12 9.29 14.74 44.57
C GLN A 12 8.51 14.83 43.25
N LEU A 13 8.68 15.93 42.54
CA LEU A 13 8.48 15.98 41.10
C LEU A 13 9.61 16.86 40.56
N TRP A 14 10.05 16.59 39.33
CA TRP A 14 11.20 17.19 38.64
C TRP A 14 12.54 16.48 38.89
N HIS A 15 13.24 16.18 37.78
CA HIS A 15 14.37 15.26 37.58
C HIS A 15 13.92 13.80 37.30
N HIS A 16 13.90 13.26 36.08
CA HIS A 16 14.74 13.49 34.91
C HIS A 16 13.98 13.20 33.60
N LEU A 17 13.83 14.24 32.77
CA LEU A 17 13.60 14.11 31.34
C LEU A 17 14.92 13.66 30.70
N ARG A 18 15.05 12.37 30.41
CA ARG A 18 16.22 11.80 29.72
C ARG A 18 15.83 11.51 28.26
N TRP A 19 16.27 12.42 27.40
CA TRP A 19 16.60 12.26 25.98
C TRP A 19 16.39 10.84 25.39
N VAL A 20 15.31 10.67 24.63
CA VAL A 20 15.21 9.60 23.64
C VAL A 20 15.89 10.13 22.38
N ILE A 21 17.16 9.79 22.19
CA ILE A 21 17.84 9.97 20.91
C ILE A 21 17.38 8.83 20.00
N LEU A 22 16.45 9.14 19.08
CA LEU A 22 16.12 8.25 17.97
C LEU A 22 17.27 8.29 16.96
N LEU A 23 18.09 7.25 16.99
CA LEU A 23 19.16 7.03 16.02
C LEU A 23 18.50 6.46 14.75
N VAL A 24 18.18 7.34 13.80
CA VAL A 24 17.80 6.91 12.44
C VAL A 24 19.08 6.41 11.77
N MET A 25 19.37 5.12 11.88
CA MET A 25 20.34 4.49 11.00
C MET A 25 19.73 4.49 9.60
N ALA A 26 20.23 5.38 8.73
CA ALA A 26 20.02 5.23 7.30
C ALA A 26 20.67 3.91 6.89
N THR A 27 19.86 2.86 6.71
CA THR A 27 20.29 1.63 6.07
C THR A 27 20.69 1.98 4.65
N VAL A 28 22.00 2.07 4.42
CA VAL A 28 22.56 2.13 3.07
C VAL A 28 22.24 0.79 2.42
N PHE A 29 21.23 0.77 1.55
CA PHE A 29 20.91 -0.41 0.75
C PHE A 29 22.08 -0.66 -0.21
N PRO A 30 22.71 -1.84 -0.19
CA PRO A 30 23.71 -2.17 -1.18
C PRO A 30 23.07 -2.15 -2.58
N PRO A 31 23.82 -1.76 -3.63
CA PRO A 31 23.34 -1.92 -5.00
C PRO A 31 22.99 -3.39 -5.25
N LEU A 32 21.94 -3.62 -6.03
CA LEU A 32 21.47 -4.95 -6.36
C LEU A 32 22.63 -5.78 -6.95
N PRO A 33 22.79 -7.05 -6.54
CA PRO A 33 23.82 -7.92 -7.10
C PRO A 33 23.60 -8.07 -8.62
N ALA A 34 24.66 -7.87 -9.39
CA ALA A 34 24.67 -7.92 -10.86
C ALA A 34 24.33 -9.30 -11.47
N ASP A 35 23.99 -10.31 -10.66
CA ASP A 35 23.70 -11.69 -11.05
C ASP A 35 22.27 -12.09 -10.71
N GLN A 36 21.31 -11.21 -11.00
CA GLN A 36 19.90 -11.60 -10.94
C GLN A 36 19.57 -12.35 -12.23
N LYS A 37 19.48 -13.69 -12.15
CA LYS A 37 18.93 -14.53 -13.22
C LYS A 37 17.64 -13.90 -13.75
N ALA A 38 17.46 -13.91 -15.08
CA ALA A 38 16.29 -13.34 -15.73
C ALA A 38 15.01 -13.81 -15.00
N PRO A 39 14.07 -12.89 -14.68
CA PRO A 39 12.86 -13.23 -13.93
C PRO A 39 12.00 -14.28 -14.66
N PHE A 40 12.16 -14.37 -15.97
CA PHE A 40 11.53 -15.35 -16.84
C PHE A 40 12.64 -16.09 -17.61
N PRO A 41 13.05 -17.30 -17.18
CA PRO A 41 14.11 -18.05 -17.84
C PRO A 41 13.64 -18.76 -19.12
N GLY A 42 14.60 -19.08 -19.99
CA GLY A 42 14.37 -19.82 -21.24
C GLY A 42 13.82 -18.98 -22.39
N GLU A 43 13.75 -19.58 -23.59
CA GLU A 43 13.34 -18.92 -24.84
C GLU A 43 11.98 -18.21 -24.74
N ARG A 44 11.02 -18.81 -24.01
CA ARG A 44 9.71 -18.18 -23.77
C ARG A 44 9.80 -16.91 -22.93
N GLY A 45 10.72 -16.85 -21.98
CA GLY A 45 10.90 -15.70 -21.09
C GLY A 45 11.52 -14.48 -21.77
N GLU A 46 12.18 -14.66 -22.92
CA GLU A 46 12.81 -13.56 -23.67
C GLU A 46 11.82 -12.47 -24.07
N ARG A 47 10.56 -12.84 -24.34
CA ARG A 47 9.51 -11.92 -24.81
C ARG A 47 8.35 -11.76 -23.83
N LEU A 48 8.41 -12.42 -22.67
CA LEU A 48 7.34 -12.35 -21.67
C LEU A 48 7.43 -11.06 -20.85
N ASP A 49 6.28 -10.44 -20.62
CA ASP A 49 6.07 -9.29 -19.72
C ASP A 49 7.11 -8.18 -19.88
N LEU A 50 7.47 -7.85 -21.12
CA LEU A 50 8.44 -6.80 -21.43
C LEU A 50 8.10 -5.46 -20.75
N ALA A 51 6.80 -5.15 -20.62
CA ALA A 51 6.33 -3.94 -19.95
C ALA A 51 6.51 -3.95 -18.41
N CYS A 52 6.84 -5.08 -17.80
CA CYS A 52 7.04 -5.21 -16.36
C CYS A 52 8.48 -5.61 -15.99
N ARG A 53 9.39 -5.71 -16.95
CA ARG A 53 10.79 -6.02 -16.67
C ARG A 53 11.56 -4.77 -16.27
N ASP A 54 12.55 -4.93 -15.41
CA ASP A 54 13.47 -3.87 -14.98
C ASP A 54 14.25 -3.24 -16.16
N ASP A 55 14.58 -4.06 -17.17
CA ASP A 55 15.19 -3.63 -18.42
C ASP A 55 14.29 -2.73 -19.30
N ILE A 56 13.04 -2.46 -18.91
CA ILE A 56 12.17 -1.51 -19.59
C ILE A 56 12.81 -0.13 -19.74
N TRP A 57 13.67 0.28 -18.81
CA TRP A 57 14.31 1.60 -18.82
C TRP A 57 15.54 1.68 -19.72
N THR A 58 16.08 0.56 -20.19
CA THR A 58 17.27 0.54 -21.07
C THR A 58 16.91 0.47 -22.55
N ARG A 59 15.62 0.43 -22.87
CA ARG A 59 15.10 0.19 -24.22
C ARG A 59 13.99 1.17 -24.59
N GLU A 60 13.95 1.53 -25.87
CA GLU A 60 12.89 2.35 -26.44
C GLU A 60 11.53 1.63 -26.36
N PRO A 61 10.44 2.32 -25.91
CA PRO A 61 9.12 1.72 -25.81
C PRO A 61 8.52 1.49 -27.20
N LYS A 62 8.28 0.21 -27.55
CA LYS A 62 7.74 -0.16 -28.87
C LYS A 62 6.23 -0.34 -28.85
N THR A 63 5.68 -0.95 -27.82
CA THR A 63 4.25 -1.24 -27.70
C THR A 63 3.48 -0.16 -26.92
N PHE A 64 2.15 -0.20 -27.03
CA PHE A 64 1.29 0.65 -26.22
C PHE A 64 1.50 0.43 -24.71
N LEU A 65 1.53 -0.83 -24.25
CA LEU A 65 1.68 -1.14 -22.82
C LEU A 65 2.99 -0.61 -22.26
N GLU A 66 4.09 -0.74 -23.00
CA GLU A 66 5.37 -0.17 -22.58
C GLU A 66 5.28 1.35 -22.40
N LYS A 67 4.64 2.08 -23.32
CA LYS A 67 4.44 3.53 -23.18
C LYS A 67 3.54 3.84 -21.97
N PHE A 68 2.47 3.06 -21.81
CA PHE A 68 1.45 3.27 -20.78
C PHE A 68 1.99 3.14 -19.35
N VAL A 69 2.84 2.14 -19.09
CA VAL A 69 3.41 1.90 -17.75
C VAL A 69 4.52 2.87 -17.36
N ARG A 70 4.99 3.72 -18.27
CA ARG A 70 5.97 4.78 -18.00
C ARG A 70 5.25 6.03 -17.49
N VAL A 71 4.83 5.98 -16.24
CA VAL A 71 4.08 7.05 -15.58
C VAL A 71 4.99 8.12 -14.96
N PRO A 72 4.49 9.34 -14.69
CA PRO A 72 5.16 10.29 -13.81
C PRO A 72 5.54 9.66 -12.46
N ARG A 73 6.67 10.09 -11.86
CA ARG A 73 7.20 9.43 -10.66
C ARG A 73 6.36 9.63 -9.41
N ASP A 74 5.52 10.66 -9.38
CA ASP A 74 4.48 10.88 -8.36
C ASP A 74 3.23 9.99 -8.55
N GLN A 75 3.17 9.19 -9.63
CA GLN A 75 2.04 8.31 -9.98
C GLN A 75 2.42 6.82 -10.01
N VAL A 76 3.60 6.44 -9.48
CA VAL A 76 4.09 5.06 -9.56
C VAL A 76 3.32 4.07 -8.69
N VAL A 77 2.59 4.54 -7.67
CA VAL A 77 1.64 3.69 -6.93
C VAL A 77 0.34 3.62 -7.73
N GLY A 78 0.11 2.49 -8.41
CA GLY A 78 -1.04 2.33 -9.31
C GLY A 78 -2.35 2.16 -8.56
N PHE A 79 -2.41 1.20 -7.64
CA PHE A 79 -3.57 0.96 -6.79
C PHE A 79 -3.21 0.14 -5.56
N ALA A 80 -4.14 0.04 -4.60
CA ALA A 80 -4.07 -0.90 -3.51
C ALA A 80 -5.40 -1.63 -3.34
N VAL A 81 -5.33 -2.93 -3.06
CA VAL A 81 -6.49 -3.77 -2.70
C VAL A 81 -6.26 -4.34 -1.32
N TYR A 82 -7.32 -4.42 -0.52
CA TYR A 82 -7.25 -4.94 0.84
C TYR A 82 -8.36 -5.92 1.13
N THR A 83 -8.11 -6.81 2.09
CA THR A 83 -9.12 -7.62 2.78
C THR A 83 -8.81 -7.61 4.26
N HIS A 84 -9.84 -7.76 5.09
CA HIS A 84 -9.64 -7.95 6.52
C HIS A 84 -10.64 -8.98 7.03
N ASP A 85 -10.17 -9.83 7.93
CA ASP A 85 -10.95 -10.89 8.58
C ASP A 85 -10.20 -11.34 9.84
N ASN A 86 -10.94 -11.79 10.86
CA ASN A 86 -10.41 -12.38 12.09
C ASN A 86 -9.24 -11.59 12.73
N GLY A 87 -9.38 -10.26 12.82
CA GLY A 87 -8.37 -9.40 13.45
C GLY A 87 -7.10 -9.20 12.63
N VAL A 88 -7.14 -9.46 11.32
CA VAL A 88 -6.01 -9.30 10.40
C VAL A 88 -6.43 -8.48 9.20
N LEU A 89 -5.64 -7.45 8.88
CA LEU A 89 -5.73 -6.72 7.61
C LEU A 89 -4.60 -7.18 6.68
N LYS A 90 -4.93 -7.50 5.43
CA LYS A 90 -3.98 -7.75 4.36
C LYS A 90 -4.18 -6.71 3.26
N MET A 91 -3.09 -6.20 2.72
CA MET A 91 -3.12 -5.25 1.61
C MET A 91 -2.04 -5.56 0.59
N THR A 92 -2.39 -5.50 -0.69
CA THR A 92 -1.45 -5.52 -1.79
C THR A 92 -1.47 -4.17 -2.46
N ALA A 93 -0.33 -3.49 -2.47
CA ALA A 93 -0.10 -2.32 -3.30
C ALA A 93 0.55 -2.76 -4.62
N GLN A 94 -0.02 -2.31 -5.73
CA GLN A 94 0.54 -2.51 -7.07
C GLN A 94 1.21 -1.23 -7.53
N LEU A 95 2.44 -1.36 -8.02
CA LEU A 95 3.24 -0.26 -8.57
C LEU A 95 3.42 -0.46 -10.07
N TYR A 96 3.60 0.66 -10.77
CA TYR A 96 4.22 0.67 -12.07
C TYR A 96 5.72 0.34 -11.96
N PRO A 97 6.39 -0.07 -13.06
CA PRO A 97 7.83 -0.33 -13.04
C PRO A 97 8.60 0.86 -12.46
N LEU A 98 9.57 0.54 -11.60
CA LEU A 98 10.42 1.53 -10.95
C LEU A 98 11.75 1.64 -11.71
N MET A 99 12.28 2.85 -11.83
CA MET A 99 13.63 3.12 -12.34
C MET A 99 14.68 2.52 -11.40
N PRO A 100 15.92 2.23 -11.86
CA PRO A 100 16.94 1.55 -11.06
C PRO A 100 17.33 2.25 -9.74
N ASP A 101 17.27 3.58 -9.71
CA ASP A 101 17.64 4.43 -8.58
C ASP A 101 16.50 4.69 -7.58
N GLU A 102 15.28 4.28 -7.92
CA GLU A 102 14.12 4.45 -7.05
C GLU A 102 14.14 3.47 -5.85
N PRO A 103 13.68 3.89 -4.65
CA PRO A 103 13.59 3.00 -3.49
C PRO A 103 12.81 1.72 -3.80
N ARG A 104 13.31 0.58 -3.32
CA ARG A 104 12.62 -0.73 -3.43
C ARG A 104 11.80 -1.05 -2.18
N GLU A 105 11.12 -0.03 -1.67
CA GLU A 105 10.32 -0.09 -0.46
C GLU A 105 9.07 0.79 -0.59
N VAL A 106 7.97 0.36 0.01
CA VAL A 106 6.68 1.05 0.06
C VAL A 106 6.26 1.22 1.50
N ARG A 107 5.69 2.38 1.83
CA ARG A 107 5.14 2.68 3.16
C ARG A 107 3.62 2.58 3.16
N LEU A 108 3.05 2.04 4.22
CA LEU A 108 1.63 2.13 4.53
C LEU A 108 1.45 3.08 5.70
N GLU A 109 0.56 4.06 5.54
CA GLU A 109 0.25 5.05 6.56
C GLU A 109 -1.27 5.10 6.81
N PHE A 110 -1.66 5.24 8.07
CA PHE A 110 -3.06 5.44 8.47
C PHE A 110 -3.28 6.87 8.97
N TRP A 111 -4.48 7.40 8.73
CA TRP A 111 -4.89 8.67 9.30
C TRP A 111 -5.41 8.44 10.72
N GLU A 112 -4.64 8.89 11.71
CA GLU A 112 -4.95 8.76 13.14
C GLU A 112 -4.71 10.11 13.83
N ASP A 113 -5.62 10.52 14.72
CA ASP A 113 -5.49 11.73 15.53
C ASP A 113 -5.15 13.01 14.72
N GLY A 114 -5.75 13.12 13.52
CA GLY A 114 -5.57 14.28 12.63
C GLY A 114 -4.24 14.31 11.88
N ASN A 115 -3.47 13.22 11.86
CA ASN A 115 -2.19 13.13 11.17
C ASN A 115 -2.01 11.79 10.45
N TRP A 116 -1.16 11.78 9.42
CA TRP A 116 -0.70 10.54 8.80
C TRP A 116 0.39 9.90 9.66
N LYS A 117 0.20 8.62 9.98
CA LYS A 117 1.15 7.83 10.76
C LYS A 117 1.55 6.59 9.97
N GLU A 118 2.84 6.44 9.77
CA GLU A 118 3.39 5.21 9.20
C GLU A 118 3.16 4.03 10.14
N VAL A 119 2.55 2.97 9.60
CA VAL A 119 2.21 1.76 10.36
C VAL A 119 3.00 0.55 9.87
N ALA A 120 3.49 0.56 8.63
CA ALA A 120 4.30 -0.52 8.09
C ALA A 120 5.14 -0.08 6.88
N ARG A 121 6.20 -0.85 6.61
CA ARG A 121 6.99 -0.82 5.39
C ARG A 121 7.07 -2.22 4.80
N ALA A 122 7.09 -2.32 3.48
CA ALA A 122 7.23 -3.57 2.77
C ALA A 122 8.18 -3.41 1.56
N PRO A 123 9.01 -4.42 1.24
CA PRO A 123 9.84 -4.39 0.05
C PRO A 123 8.98 -4.51 -1.21
N VAL A 124 9.47 -3.95 -2.31
CA VAL A 124 8.89 -4.15 -3.64
C VAL A 124 9.31 -5.52 -4.18
N ILE A 125 8.34 -6.34 -4.57
CA ILE A 125 8.54 -7.69 -5.10
C ILE A 125 8.60 -7.62 -6.63
N TYR A 126 9.72 -8.04 -7.21
CA TYR A 126 9.96 -8.15 -8.65
C TYR A 126 9.80 -9.61 -9.12
N PRO A 127 9.25 -9.91 -10.32
CA PRO A 127 8.83 -9.02 -11.42
C PRO A 127 7.40 -8.46 -11.33
N GLY A 128 6.71 -8.65 -10.20
CA GLY A 128 5.31 -8.21 -10.05
C GLY A 128 5.11 -6.72 -9.73
N TRP A 129 6.15 -5.99 -9.34
CA TRP A 129 6.08 -4.61 -8.84
C TRP A 129 5.01 -4.40 -7.76
N SER A 130 4.92 -5.34 -6.81
CA SER A 130 3.92 -5.28 -5.75
C SER A 130 4.57 -5.22 -4.37
N ALA A 131 3.92 -4.57 -3.41
CA ALA A 131 4.31 -4.61 -2.00
C ALA A 131 3.13 -5.13 -1.16
N HIS A 132 3.40 -6.07 -0.25
CA HIS A 132 2.37 -6.78 0.51
C HIS A 132 2.49 -6.44 1.98
N PHE A 133 1.37 -6.06 2.60
CA PHE A 133 1.27 -5.72 4.01
C PHE A 133 0.35 -6.71 4.72
N ARG A 134 0.71 -7.01 5.96
CA ARG A 134 -0.12 -7.74 6.92
C ARG A 134 -0.06 -7.00 8.25
N ILE A 135 -1.22 -6.54 8.73
CA ILE A 135 -1.34 -5.81 10.00
C ILE A 135 -2.16 -6.65 10.98
N GLU A 136 -1.59 -6.91 12.15
CA GLU A 136 -2.19 -7.69 13.22
C GLU A 136 -1.66 -7.18 14.57
N PRO A 137 -2.53 -6.91 15.56
CA PRO A 137 -3.99 -7.01 15.50
C PRO A 137 -4.62 -5.88 14.67
N TRP A 138 -5.73 -6.19 13.99
CA TRP A 138 -6.56 -5.24 13.24
C TRP A 138 -7.94 -5.09 13.88
N ASP A 139 -8.37 -3.85 14.08
CA ASP A 139 -9.72 -3.52 14.54
C ASP A 139 -10.64 -3.30 13.34
N ASN A 140 -11.41 -4.33 13.00
CA ASN A 140 -12.35 -4.30 11.87
C ASN A 140 -13.60 -3.45 12.14
N THR A 141 -13.78 -2.87 13.33
CA THR A 141 -14.93 -2.01 13.63
C THR A 141 -14.73 -0.57 13.15
N ARG A 142 -13.50 -0.21 12.76
CA ARG A 142 -13.13 1.16 12.40
C ARG A 142 -13.11 1.35 10.88
N ARG A 143 -13.66 2.48 10.43
CA ARG A 143 -13.43 3.03 9.09
C ARG A 143 -12.13 3.85 9.13
N VAL A 144 -11.11 3.43 8.40
CA VAL A 144 -9.74 4.01 8.48
C VAL A 144 -9.31 4.53 7.12
N ARG A 145 -8.99 5.82 7.03
CA ARG A 145 -8.30 6.36 5.85
C ARG A 145 -6.87 5.88 5.85
N TYR A 146 -6.39 5.43 4.70
CA TYR A 146 -5.01 5.00 4.52
C TYR A 146 -4.38 5.69 3.31
N ARG A 147 -3.05 5.70 3.27
CA ARG A 147 -2.29 5.96 2.06
C ARG A 147 -1.12 5.01 1.91
N VAL A 148 -0.88 4.58 0.69
CA VAL A 148 0.32 3.84 0.29
C VAL A 148 1.28 4.85 -0.34
N CYS A 149 2.50 4.94 0.16
CA CYS A 149 3.49 5.90 -0.31
C CYS A 149 4.73 5.23 -0.88
N HIS A 150 5.26 5.78 -1.97
CA HIS A 150 6.54 5.39 -2.54
C HIS A 150 7.40 6.64 -2.77
N GLY A 151 8.69 6.54 -2.44
CA GLY A 151 9.60 7.69 -2.46
C GLY A 151 9.08 8.86 -1.61
N THR A 152 9.30 10.08 -2.08
CA THR A 152 8.86 11.32 -1.42
C THR A 152 7.56 11.88 -2.00
N ALA A 153 7.20 11.50 -3.23
CA ALA A 153 6.14 12.18 -4.00
C ALA A 153 4.93 11.31 -4.31
N ALA A 154 5.10 9.99 -4.47
CA ALA A 154 4.00 9.14 -4.91
C ALA A 154 3.14 8.66 -3.73
N SER A 155 1.83 8.82 -3.85
CA SER A 155 0.88 8.28 -2.89
C SER A 155 -0.44 7.87 -3.52
N PHE A 156 -1.02 6.78 -3.04
CA PHE A 156 -2.38 6.34 -3.35
C PHE A 156 -3.21 6.34 -2.05
N GLU A 157 -4.29 7.10 -2.00
CA GLU A 157 -5.19 7.18 -0.84
C GLU A 157 -6.42 6.28 -1.00
N GLY A 158 -6.90 5.76 0.12
CA GLY A 158 -8.17 5.04 0.16
C GLY A 158 -8.76 4.98 1.56
N VAL A 159 -9.82 4.20 1.69
CA VAL A 159 -10.48 3.93 2.96
C VAL A 159 -10.60 2.42 3.14
N ILE A 160 -10.11 1.92 4.26
CA ILE A 160 -10.46 0.59 4.76
C ILE A 160 -11.81 0.72 5.46
N ARG A 161 -12.82 0.07 4.92
CA ARG A 161 -14.17 0.03 5.50
C ARG A 161 -14.18 -0.79 6.79
N SER A 162 -15.06 -0.39 7.71
CA SER A 162 -15.43 -1.25 8.82
C SER A 162 -16.21 -2.46 8.31
N ASP A 163 -16.15 -3.55 9.05
CA ASP A 163 -16.95 -4.75 8.83
C ASP A 163 -18.45 -4.39 8.94
N PRO A 164 -19.30 -4.67 7.93
CA PRO A 164 -20.71 -4.27 7.91
C PRO A 164 -21.62 -5.13 8.82
N ARG A 165 -21.10 -5.68 9.91
CA ARG A 165 -21.81 -6.59 10.83
C ARG A 165 -23.05 -5.99 11.49
N ASP A 166 -23.11 -4.66 11.56
CA ASP A 166 -24.20 -3.91 12.22
C ASP A 166 -25.27 -3.43 11.20
N LYS A 167 -25.19 -3.87 9.94
CA LYS A 167 -26.18 -3.56 8.90
C LYS A 167 -27.14 -4.74 8.68
N ASP A 168 -28.42 -4.41 8.46
CA ASP A 168 -29.43 -5.39 8.03
C ASP A 168 -29.26 -5.80 6.55
N GLU A 169 -28.62 -4.95 5.75
CA GLU A 169 -28.37 -5.15 4.32
C GLU A 169 -26.89 -4.91 3.98
N ILE A 170 -26.31 -5.83 3.20
CA ILE A 170 -24.96 -5.72 2.68
C ILE A 170 -25.03 -5.38 1.20
N VAL A 171 -24.40 -4.28 0.80
CA VAL A 171 -24.33 -3.86 -0.61
C VAL A 171 -23.03 -4.38 -1.22
N VAL A 172 -23.15 -5.24 -2.23
CA VAL A 172 -22.01 -5.79 -2.97
C VAL A 172 -22.02 -5.26 -4.39
N ALA A 173 -20.94 -4.58 -4.79
CA ALA A 173 -20.73 -4.23 -6.19
C ALA A 173 -20.06 -5.40 -6.91
N SER A 174 -20.77 -5.97 -7.88
CA SER A 174 -20.26 -7.04 -8.74
C SER A 174 -19.62 -6.45 -9.99
N LEU A 175 -18.33 -6.68 -10.17
CA LEU A 175 -17.52 -6.20 -11.29
C LEU A 175 -17.04 -7.41 -12.11
N SER A 176 -17.21 -7.33 -13.43
CA SER A 176 -16.82 -8.41 -14.35
C SER A 176 -16.45 -7.84 -15.71
N CYS A 177 -15.57 -8.55 -16.42
CA CYS A 177 -15.18 -8.23 -17.80
C CYS A 177 -14.53 -6.84 -17.98
N ASP A 178 -13.87 -6.32 -16.94
CA ASP A 178 -13.14 -5.04 -16.98
C ASP A 178 -11.79 -5.14 -17.71
N SER A 179 -11.73 -5.95 -18.77
CA SER A 179 -10.50 -6.27 -19.47
C SER A 179 -9.93 -5.07 -20.21
N ASN A 180 -8.63 -5.06 -20.48
CA ASN A 180 -7.98 -3.98 -21.23
C ASN A 180 -8.38 -3.91 -22.71
N ALA A 181 -9.09 -4.92 -23.24
CA ALA A 181 -9.56 -5.02 -24.61
C ALA A 181 -10.79 -4.14 -24.89
N ASP A 182 -11.65 -3.95 -23.88
CA ASP A 182 -12.74 -2.98 -23.91
C ASP A 182 -12.49 -1.93 -22.84
N ARG A 183 -12.33 -0.67 -23.28
CA ARG A 183 -12.01 0.44 -22.38
C ARG A 183 -13.17 1.40 -22.16
N GLY A 184 -14.33 1.13 -22.75
CA GLY A 184 -15.55 1.92 -22.55
C GLY A 184 -15.95 1.98 -21.08
N ASP A 185 -16.63 3.06 -20.71
CA ASP A 185 -17.43 3.22 -19.48
C ASP A 185 -16.73 3.09 -18.12
N ARG A 186 -15.38 2.94 -18.04
CA ARG A 186 -14.67 2.88 -16.74
C ARG A 186 -14.94 4.08 -15.84
N GLN A 187 -15.03 5.26 -16.43
CA GLN A 187 -15.37 6.46 -15.66
C GLN A 187 -16.79 6.36 -15.08
N GLU A 188 -17.76 5.91 -15.87
CA GLU A 188 -19.13 5.71 -15.40
C GLU A 188 -19.22 4.62 -14.32
N ILE A 189 -18.49 3.51 -14.48
CA ILE A 189 -18.37 2.45 -13.46
C ILE A 189 -17.86 3.04 -12.15
N VAL A 190 -16.76 3.80 -12.19
CA VAL A 190 -16.19 4.44 -10.99
C VAL A 190 -17.17 5.44 -10.37
N GLU A 191 -17.80 6.30 -11.19
CA GLU A 191 -18.80 7.25 -10.71
C GLU A 191 -20.00 6.56 -10.04
N ASN A 192 -20.46 5.44 -10.60
CA ASN A 192 -21.56 4.67 -10.05
C ASN A 192 -21.16 3.94 -8.76
N LEU A 193 -19.95 3.39 -8.68
CA LEU A 193 -19.41 2.80 -7.44
C LEU A 193 -19.32 3.84 -6.32
N ILE A 194 -18.87 5.06 -6.64
CA ILE A 194 -18.80 6.17 -5.67
C ILE A 194 -20.21 6.54 -5.20
N LYS A 195 -21.18 6.65 -6.12
CA LYS A 195 -22.58 6.99 -5.78
C LYS A 195 -23.24 5.90 -4.93
N GLN A 196 -22.96 4.63 -5.20
CA GLN A 196 -23.57 3.49 -4.51
C GLN A 196 -22.92 3.19 -3.15
N ASP A 197 -21.66 3.59 -2.93
CA ASP A 197 -20.89 3.38 -1.69
C ASP A 197 -20.96 1.92 -1.15
N PRO A 198 -20.65 0.90 -1.97
CA PRO A 198 -20.83 -0.51 -1.60
C PRO A 198 -19.95 -0.92 -0.42
N ASP A 199 -20.38 -1.93 0.33
CA ASP A 199 -19.63 -2.51 1.44
C ASP A 199 -18.47 -3.39 0.96
N LEU A 200 -18.69 -4.11 -0.15
CA LEU A 200 -17.70 -5.00 -0.76
C LEU A 200 -17.65 -4.80 -2.27
N LEU A 201 -16.44 -4.92 -2.82
CA LEU A 201 -16.23 -5.09 -4.26
C LEU A 201 -15.97 -6.56 -4.55
N PHE A 202 -16.75 -7.15 -5.43
CA PHE A 202 -16.58 -8.53 -5.89
C PHE A 202 -16.17 -8.55 -7.35
N PHE A 203 -14.95 -9.00 -7.61
CA PHE A 203 -14.40 -9.13 -8.97
C PHE A 203 -14.62 -10.57 -9.45
N ALA A 204 -15.57 -10.76 -10.37
CA ALA A 204 -16.04 -12.08 -10.79
C ALA A 204 -15.19 -12.73 -11.91
N GLY A 205 -14.27 -11.99 -12.53
CA GLY A 205 -13.39 -12.49 -13.59
C GLY A 205 -13.01 -11.44 -14.64
N ASP A 206 -12.05 -11.79 -15.50
CA ASP A 206 -11.60 -11.01 -16.65
C ASP A 206 -11.19 -9.55 -16.35
N GLN A 207 -10.30 -9.40 -15.37
CA GLN A 207 -9.70 -8.13 -14.95
C GLN A 207 -8.29 -7.99 -15.56
N SER A 208 -7.98 -6.90 -16.27
CA SER A 208 -6.63 -6.69 -16.86
C SER A 208 -6.32 -5.25 -17.23
#